data_AF-A0AAV9CWV2-F1
#
_entry.id   AF-A0AAV9CWV2-F1
#
_cell.length_a   1.000
_cell.length_b   1.000
_cell.length_c   1.000
_cell.angle_alpha   90.00
_cell.angle_beta   90.00
_cell.angle_gamma   90.00
#
_symmetry.space_group_name_H-M   'P 1'
#
loop_
_entity.id
_entity.type
_entity.pdbx_description
1 polymer ?
#
loop_
_entity_poly.entity_id
_entity_poly.type
_entity_poly.pdbx_seq_one_letter_code
_entity_poly.pdbx_strand_id
1 'polypeptide(L)'
;METHPTKTPLLSLHTPPPPQIFQFSANCTLFNKNTLFLVLGPLLCLLTWLFLDLGSGREPGRNLIGVLGWIFEWWILEAVPVPVTSMSPLFLFPVFGVASAGEVAKSYMNDVIALVLGSFILALAIERKQILFPE
;
A
#
# COMPACT_ATOMS: atom_id res chain seq x y z
N MET A 1 -36.21 -51.11 -22.40
CA MET A 1 -36.01 -51.40 -20.97
C MET A 1 -34.52 -51.37 -20.67
N GLU A 2 -34.10 -50.45 -19.78
CA GLU A 2 -33.07 -50.59 -18.71
C GLU A 2 -31.67 -51.13 -19.11
N THR A 3 -30.51 -50.55 -18.76
CA THR A 3 -30.07 -49.88 -17.53
C THR A 3 -28.62 -49.37 -17.72
N HIS A 4 -28.21 -48.42 -16.87
CA HIS A 4 -26.85 -48.00 -16.48
C HIS A 4 -26.25 -46.73 -17.15
N PRO A 5 -25.56 -45.83 -16.40
CA PRO A 5 -25.64 -45.63 -14.94
C PRO A 5 -25.46 -44.16 -14.45
N THR A 6 -25.67 -43.98 -13.14
CA THR A 6 -24.99 -42.97 -12.30
C THR A 6 -25.34 -41.51 -12.61
N LYS A 7 -26.42 -40.96 -12.04
CA LYS A 7 -26.30 -40.04 -10.88
C LYS A 7 -24.87 -39.55 -10.67
N THR A 8 -24.41 -38.57 -11.45
CA THR A 8 -23.20 -37.84 -11.12
C THR A 8 -23.46 -37.20 -9.75
N PRO A 9 -22.80 -37.68 -8.69
CA PRO A 9 -23.08 -37.21 -7.36
C PRO A 9 -22.44 -35.83 -7.25
N LEU A 10 -23.29 -34.88 -6.87
CA LEU A 10 -22.93 -33.62 -6.24
C LEU A 10 -22.00 -32.75 -7.07
N LEU A 11 -22.64 -31.75 -7.69
CA LEU A 11 -22.18 -30.36 -7.62
C LEU A 11 -21.17 -30.22 -6.47
N SER A 12 -19.87 -30.22 -6.78
CA SER A 12 -18.91 -29.62 -5.88
C SER A 12 -19.40 -28.19 -5.76
N LEU A 13 -20.10 -27.92 -4.65
CA LEU A 13 -20.32 -26.61 -4.10
C LEU A 13 -18.93 -26.02 -4.03
N HIS A 14 -18.51 -25.37 -5.12
CA HIS A 14 -17.41 -24.44 -5.12
C HIS A 14 -17.92 -23.35 -4.21
N THR A 15 -17.74 -23.55 -2.91
CA THR A 15 -17.92 -22.53 -1.91
C THR A 15 -17.09 -21.37 -2.44
N PRO A 16 -17.69 -20.19 -2.69
CA PRO A 16 -16.91 -19.04 -3.09
C PRO A 16 -15.75 -18.95 -2.09
N PRO A 17 -14.50 -18.76 -2.54
CA PRO A 17 -13.39 -18.60 -1.63
C PRO A 17 -13.82 -17.58 -0.57
N PRO A 18 -13.59 -17.86 0.73
CA PRO A 18 -13.97 -16.93 1.77
C PRO A 18 -13.46 -15.55 1.37
N PRO A 19 -14.26 -14.48 1.56
CA PRO A 19 -13.85 -13.14 1.18
C PRO A 19 -12.45 -12.95 1.74
N GLN A 20 -11.49 -12.72 0.84
CA GLN A 20 -10.10 -12.43 1.19
C GLN A 20 -10.12 -11.03 1.79
N ILE A 21 -10.72 -10.90 2.98
CA ILE A 21 -10.67 -9.70 3.80
C ILE A 21 -9.18 -9.49 3.98
N PHE A 22 -8.66 -8.40 3.43
CA PHE A 22 -7.29 -7.96 3.59
C PHE A 22 -6.91 -8.11 5.06
N GLN A 23 -6.27 -9.23 5.41
CA GLN A 23 -5.71 -9.46 6.73
C GLN A 23 -4.44 -8.61 6.76
N PHE A 24 -4.64 -7.32 6.99
CA PHE A 24 -3.58 -6.43 7.43
C PHE A 24 -3.19 -6.91 8.82
N SER A 25 -2.35 -7.95 8.86
CA SER A 25 -1.75 -8.43 10.09
C SER A 25 -0.83 -7.33 10.58
N ALA A 26 -1.37 -6.42 11.39
CA ALA A 26 -0.62 -5.51 12.23
C ALA A 26 0.06 -6.36 13.33
N ASN A 27 0.99 -7.21 12.92
CA ASN A 27 1.97 -7.76 13.84
C ASN A 27 2.88 -6.59 14.20
N CYS A 28 2.52 -5.86 15.25
CA CYS A 28 3.44 -4.98 15.96
C CYS A 28 4.49 -5.85 16.67
N THR A 29 5.34 -6.54 15.90
CA THR A 29 6.48 -7.28 16.43
C THR A 29 7.63 -6.31 16.64
N LEU A 30 7.60 -5.64 17.79
CA LEU A 30 8.60 -4.71 18.33
C LEU A 30 10.02 -5.32 18.50
N PHE A 31 10.31 -6.55 18.05
CA PHE A 31 11.57 -7.24 18.35
C PHE A 31 12.00 -8.24 17.24
N ASN A 32 12.34 -7.74 16.05
CA ASN A 32 13.01 -8.51 14.98
C ASN A 32 13.73 -7.54 14.01
N LYS A 33 14.56 -8.01 13.07
CA LYS A 33 15.34 -7.24 12.07
C LYS A 33 14.58 -6.06 11.41
N ASN A 34 13.26 -6.10 11.36
CA ASN A 34 12.39 -5.02 10.86
C ASN A 34 12.46 -3.73 11.72
N THR A 35 12.76 -3.83 13.02
CA THR A 35 12.95 -2.67 13.92
C THR A 35 14.19 -1.85 13.54
N LEU A 36 15.23 -2.51 13.02
CA LEU A 36 16.45 -1.83 12.54
C LEU A 36 16.12 -0.90 11.37
N PHE A 37 15.31 -1.37 10.42
CA PHE A 37 14.90 -0.58 9.25
C PHE A 37 13.90 0.54 9.59
N LEU A 38 13.07 0.33 10.62
CA LEU A 38 12.15 1.34 11.12
C LEU A 38 12.87 2.48 11.87
N VAL A 39 13.99 2.16 12.54
CA VAL A 39 14.88 3.15 13.20
C VAL A 39 15.86 3.80 12.21
N LEU A 40 16.14 3.15 11.08
CA LEU A 40 17.00 3.71 10.04
C LEU A 40 16.40 4.95 9.37
N GLY A 41 15.08 5.00 9.26
CA GLY A 41 14.35 6.19 8.82
C GLY A 41 14.67 7.45 9.64
N PRO A 42 14.37 7.50 10.96
CA PRO A 42 14.69 8.66 11.79
C PRO A 42 16.19 8.94 11.86
N LEU A 43 17.03 7.91 11.72
CA LEU A 43 18.47 8.07 11.60
C LEU A 43 18.87 8.83 10.33
N LEU A 44 18.27 8.56 9.17
CA LEU A 44 18.49 9.31 7.93
C LEU A 44 17.96 10.74 8.00
N CYS A 45 16.82 10.95 8.64
CA CYS A 45 16.31 12.30 8.86
C CYS A 45 17.23 13.11 9.79
N LEU A 46 17.72 12.49 10.85
CA LEU A 46 18.71 13.10 11.74
C LEU A 46 20.03 13.35 11.00
N LEU A 47 20.47 12.41 10.16
CA LEU A 47 21.69 12.52 9.37
C LEU A 47 21.59 13.64 8.33
N THR A 48 20.46 13.77 7.62
CA THR A 48 20.24 14.87 6.68
C THR A 48 20.09 16.21 7.39
N TRP A 49 19.51 16.26 8.58
CA TRP A 49 19.47 17.46 9.40
C TRP A 49 20.88 17.88 9.90
N LEU A 50 21.76 16.91 10.20
CA LEU A 50 23.12 17.15 10.69
C LEU A 50 24.15 17.42 9.58
N PHE A 51 24.01 16.76 8.42
CA PHE A 51 25.02 16.81 7.33
C PHE A 51 24.69 17.82 6.23
N LEU A 52 23.43 18.18 5.99
CA LEU A 52 23.09 19.18 4.97
C LEU A 52 22.95 20.54 5.65
N ASP A 53 24.01 21.33 5.65
CA ASP A 53 23.90 22.77 5.93
C ASP A 53 23.72 23.52 4.60
N LEU A 54 22.50 23.44 4.05
CA LEU A 54 22.11 24.16 2.83
C LEU A 54 21.80 25.61 3.22
N GLY A 55 22.85 26.37 3.48
CA GLY A 55 22.83 27.70 4.11
C GLY A 55 21.57 28.55 3.87
N SER A 56 20.96 28.98 4.98
CA SER A 56 19.92 30.01 5.26
C SER A 56 18.76 30.30 4.28
N GLY A 57 18.74 29.76 3.06
CA GLY A 57 17.77 30.10 2.01
C GLY A 57 17.24 28.91 1.19
N ARG A 58 17.66 27.67 1.48
CA ARG A 58 17.19 26.44 0.80
C ARG A 58 16.63 25.39 1.76
N GLU A 59 16.07 25.85 2.88
CA GLU A 59 15.44 25.03 3.92
C GLU A 59 14.42 23.99 3.39
N PRO A 60 13.52 24.30 2.42
CA PRO A 60 12.54 23.31 1.95
C PRO A 60 13.18 22.15 1.16
N GLY A 61 14.26 22.42 0.42
CA GLY A 61 14.95 21.43 -0.40
C GLY A 61 15.70 20.40 0.45
N ARG A 62 16.26 20.83 1.57
CA ARG A 62 16.90 19.94 2.56
C ARG A 62 15.91 18.90 3.09
N ASN A 63 14.75 19.38 3.53
CA ASN A 63 13.71 18.54 4.12
C ASN A 63 13.17 17.53 3.10
N LEU A 64 12.97 17.96 1.85
CA LEU A 64 12.53 17.07 0.78
C LEU A 64 13.53 15.91 0.55
N ILE A 65 14.83 16.20 0.47
CA ILE A 65 15.86 15.18 0.23
C ILE A 65 15.91 14.17 1.40
N GLY A 66 15.81 14.64 2.65
CA GLY A 66 15.77 13.75 3.81
C GLY A 66 14.55 12.83 3.82
N VAL A 67 13.38 13.37 3.50
CA VAL A 67 12.14 12.59 3.41
C VAL A 67 12.18 11.60 2.25
N LEU A 68 12.67 12.02 1.08
CA LEU A 68 12.82 11.12 -0.07
C LEU A 68 13.79 9.98 0.21
N GLY A 69 14.92 10.27 0.86
CA GLY A 69 15.89 9.26 1.28
C GLY A 69 15.27 8.25 2.25
N TRP A 70 14.53 8.72 3.25
CA TRP A 70 13.78 7.86 4.17
C TRP A 70 12.82 6.94 3.42
N ILE A 71 11.96 7.50 2.54
CA ILE A 71 10.96 6.71 1.79
C ILE A 71 11.65 5.70 0.87
N PHE A 72 12.71 6.11 0.18
CA PHE A 72 13.48 5.25 -0.72
C PHE A 72 14.10 4.07 0.02
N GLU A 73 14.63 4.30 1.21
CA GLU A 73 15.19 3.24 2.04
C GLU A 73 14.12 2.26 2.55
N TRP A 74 12.94 2.77 2.94
CA TRP A 74 11.79 1.93 3.25
C TRP A 74 11.29 1.12 2.05
N TRP A 75 11.48 1.63 0.83
CA TRP A 75 11.12 0.94 -0.40
C TRP A 75 12.10 -0.17 -0.75
N ILE A 76 13.41 0.08 -0.64
CA ILE A 76 14.45 -0.90 -0.97
C ILE A 76 14.56 -2.00 0.09
N LEU A 77 14.43 -1.65 1.37
CA LEU A 77 14.62 -2.59 2.48
C LEU A 77 13.37 -3.42 2.79
N GLU A 78 12.28 -3.21 2.04
CA GLU A 78 10.97 -3.85 2.25
C GLU A 78 10.55 -3.88 3.73
N ALA A 79 10.89 -2.80 4.46
CA ALA A 79 10.79 -2.75 5.91
C ALA A 79 9.33 -2.80 6.41
N VAL A 80 8.41 -2.34 5.55
CA VAL A 80 6.99 -2.17 5.82
C VAL A 80 6.21 -2.67 4.59
N PRO A 81 4.99 -3.23 4.75
CA PRO A 81 4.15 -3.58 3.62
C PRO A 81 4.08 -2.46 2.57
N VAL A 82 4.22 -2.83 1.29
CA VAL A 82 4.21 -1.91 0.15
C VAL A 82 3.11 -0.83 0.23
N PRO A 83 1.85 -1.14 0.65
CA PRO A 83 0.82 -0.11 0.77
C PRO A 83 1.17 1.00 1.77
N VAL A 84 1.81 0.65 2.89
CA VAL A 84 2.17 1.61 3.93
C VAL A 84 3.32 2.52 3.47
N THR A 85 4.32 1.96 2.80
CA THR A 85 5.42 2.77 2.22
C THR A 85 4.90 3.71 1.15
N SER A 86 3.94 3.28 0.32
CA SER A 86 3.28 4.15 -0.66
C SER A 86 2.41 5.23 -0.02
N MET A 87 1.87 5.04 1.20
CA MET A 87 1.17 6.09 1.95
C MET A 87 2.11 6.99 2.76
N SER A 88 3.39 6.65 2.83
CA SER A 88 4.42 7.37 3.59
C SER A 88 4.52 8.87 3.23
N PRO A 89 4.60 9.27 1.95
CA PRO A 89 4.66 10.68 1.56
C PRO A 89 3.52 11.54 2.15
N LEU A 90 2.33 10.96 2.29
CA LEU A 90 1.15 11.65 2.78
C LEU A 90 1.32 12.18 4.20
N PHE A 91 2.09 11.48 5.06
CA PHE A 91 2.36 11.94 6.41
C PHE A 91 3.72 12.62 6.58
N LEU A 92 4.78 12.18 5.88
CA LEU A 92 6.10 12.82 6.05
C LEU A 92 6.11 14.24 5.45
N PHE A 93 5.52 14.46 4.28
CA PHE A 93 5.56 15.78 3.63
C PHE A 93 4.97 16.90 4.50
N PRO A 94 3.79 16.75 5.13
CA PRO A 94 3.26 17.77 6.04
C PRO A 94 4.02 17.86 7.36
N VAL A 95 4.55 16.75 7.90
CA VAL A 95 5.34 16.75 9.15
C VAL A 95 6.65 17.54 8.99
N PHE A 96 7.32 17.41 7.85
CA PHE A 96 8.56 18.11 7.55
C PHE A 96 8.34 19.49 6.89
N GLY A 97 7.09 19.94 6.77
CA GLY A 97 6.74 21.25 6.22
C GLY A 97 7.08 21.45 4.74
N VAL A 98 7.20 20.36 3.97
CA VAL A 98 7.58 20.39 2.54
C VAL A 98 6.37 20.76 1.68
N ALA A 99 5.20 20.21 1.98
CA ALA A 99 3.93 20.47 1.28
C ALA A 99 2.75 20.32 2.24
N SER A 100 1.65 21.02 1.98
CA SER A 100 0.45 20.89 2.83
C SER A 100 -0.23 19.53 2.62
N ALA A 101 -0.87 19.00 3.67
CA ALA A 101 -1.58 17.72 3.59
C ALA A 101 -2.64 17.69 2.47
N GLY A 102 -3.29 18.82 2.21
CA GLY A 102 -4.28 18.96 1.13
C GLY A 102 -3.67 18.91 -0.27
N GLU A 103 -2.49 19.48 -0.48
CA GLU A 103 -1.77 19.40 -1.76
C GLU A 103 -1.31 17.98 -2.04
N VAL A 104 -0.75 17.30 -1.04
CA VAL A 104 -0.31 15.92 -1.18
C VAL A 104 -1.51 15.00 -1.45
N ALA A 105 -2.62 15.17 -0.71
CA ALA A 105 -3.83 14.39 -0.92
C ALA A 105 -4.41 14.56 -2.35
N LYS A 106 -4.32 15.77 -2.95
CA LYS A 106 -4.71 15.99 -4.35
C LYS A 106 -3.89 15.15 -5.32
N SER A 107 -2.59 15.01 -5.11
CA SER A 107 -1.74 14.15 -5.94
C SER A 107 -2.09 12.67 -5.82
N TYR A 108 -2.55 12.22 -4.64
CA TYR A 108 -3.01 10.83 -4.42
C TYR A 108 -4.37 10.51 -5.03
N MET A 109 -5.21 11.52 -5.26
CA MET A 109 -6.56 11.37 -5.82
C MET A 109 -6.65 11.99 -7.22
N ASN A 110 -5.64 11.72 -8.05
CA ASN A 110 -5.68 12.11 -9.46
C ASN A 110 -6.65 11.23 -10.25
N ASP A 111 -7.24 11.79 -11.31
CA ASP A 111 -8.13 11.09 -12.25
C ASP A 111 -7.57 9.73 -12.70
N VAL A 112 -6.27 9.61 -12.96
CA VAL A 112 -5.63 8.34 -13.35
C VAL A 112 -5.79 7.27 -12.26
N ILE A 113 -5.59 7.65 -11.00
CA ILE A 113 -5.70 6.73 -9.85
C ILE A 113 -7.17 6.32 -9.65
N ALA A 114 -8.09 7.28 -9.80
CA ALA A 114 -9.52 7.00 -9.75
C ALA A 114 -9.99 6.06 -10.87
N LEU A 115 -9.45 6.21 -12.09
CA LEU A 115 -9.72 5.30 -13.21
C LEU A 115 -9.20 3.88 -12.96
N VAL A 116 -8.00 3.74 -12.38
CA VAL A 116 -7.45 2.43 -12.00
C VAL A 116 -8.28 1.78 -10.90
N LEU A 117 -8.69 2.53 -9.87
CA LEU A 117 -9.60 2.01 -8.85
C LEU A 117 -10.95 1.60 -9.46
N GLY A 118 -11.47 2.40 -10.40
CA GLY A 118 -12.70 2.11 -11.14
C GLY A 118 -12.61 0.83 -11.97
N SER A 119 -11.47 0.55 -12.60
CA SER A 119 -11.29 -0.68 -13.39
C SER A 119 -11.30 -1.94 -12.53
N PHE A 120 -10.69 -1.89 -11.33
CA PHE A 120 -10.77 -2.98 -10.37
C PHE A 120 -12.20 -3.20 -9.85
N ILE A 121 -12.92 -2.12 -9.51
CA ILE A 121 -14.32 -2.20 -9.07
C ILE A 121 -15.20 -2.82 -10.18
N LEU A 122 -15.01 -2.41 -11.43
CA LEU A 122 -15.74 -2.95 -12.57
C LEU A 122 -15.45 -4.44 -12.81
N ALA A 123 -14.18 -4.84 -12.74
CA ALA A 123 -13.77 -6.24 -12.87
C ALA A 123 -14.44 -7.12 -11.81
N LEU A 124 -14.43 -6.68 -10.55
CA LEU A 124 -15.10 -7.38 -9.44
C LEU A 124 -16.61 -7.45 -9.64
N ALA A 125 -17.24 -6.40 -10.17
CA ALA A 125 -18.68 -6.42 -10.44
C ALA A 125 -19.07 -7.47 -11.49
N ILE A 126 -18.24 -7.65 -12.53
CA ILE A 126 -18.46 -8.66 -13.58
C ILE A 126 -18.28 -10.07 -13.00
N GLU A 127 -17.21 -10.30 -12.25
CA GLU A 127 -16.95 -11.61 -11.59
C GLU A 127 -18.13 -12.04 -10.69
N ARG A 128 -18.67 -11.10 -9.91
CA ARG A 128 -19.78 -11.37 -8.99
C ARG A 128 -21.10 -11.67 -9.71
N LYS A 129 -21.29 -11.13 -10.91
CA LYS A 129 -22.48 -11.44 -11.75
C LYS A 129 -22.36 -12.79 -12.44
N GLN A 130 -21.16 -13.20 -12.87
CA GLN A 130 -20.90 -14.50 -13.48
C GLN A 130 -21.29 -15.67 -12.54
N ILE A 131 -21.08 -15.51 -11.23
CA ILE A 131 -21.33 -16.55 -10.22
C ILE A 131 -22.83 -16.84 -9.99
N LEU A 132 -23.75 -15.95 -10.40
CA LEU A 132 -25.17 -16.07 -10.07
C LEU A 132 -26.02 -16.77 -11.14
N PHE A 133 -25.49 -17.01 -12.34
CA PHE A 133 -26.23 -17.62 -13.44
C PHE A 133 -25.55 -18.90 -13.94
N PRO A 134 -25.81 -20.05 -13.29
CA PRO A 134 -25.61 -21.33 -13.96
C PRO A 134 -26.76 -21.55 -14.95
N GLU A 135 -26.41 -21.76 -16.23
CA GLU A 135 -27.29 -22.45 -17.20
C GLU A 135 -27.32 -23.95 -16.87
#